data_AF-A0A523VHI0-F1
#
_entry.id   AF-A0A523VHI0-F1
#
_cell.length_a   1.000
_cell.length_b   1.000
_cell.length_c   1.000
_cell.angle_alpha   90.00
_cell.angle_beta   90.00
_cell.angle_gamma   90.00
#
_symmetry.space_group_name_H-M   'P 1'
#
loop_
_entity.id
_entity.type
_entity.pdbx_description
1 polymer ?
#
loop_
_entity_poly.entity_id
_entity_poly.type
_entity_poly.pdbx_seq_one_letter_code
_entity_poly.pdbx_strand_id
1 'polypeptide(L)'
;MPNGGNGNLETVVYDPRKRIGSHMTASKWLHVADALEIGKLRIFAGNYARGSGASVMTVHHVDLDDARVLFQDLAIGRDPAYKEFKGSPMGEGAESRVLEVRKDSKEEKIWVSVKKGPGTVTENGAVQPAGEPEVVLNIPFTMHQARKLGSKVLSYIRAWESQHLLAVTPISPVRLHYGDGSSELTQNLFEIQAFRTFVDGHEGVLPGSQAELATWAASEMAQAAAESAAAAG
;
A
#
# COMPACT_ATOMS: atom_id res chain seq x y z
N MET A 1 48.26 23.97 6.18
CA MET A 1 48.00 22.83 5.27
C MET A 1 46.82 22.06 5.84
N PRO A 2 45.68 21.91 5.14
CA PRO A 2 44.56 21.14 5.66
C PRO A 2 44.86 19.64 5.49
N ASN A 3 44.74 18.89 6.58
CA ASN A 3 44.90 17.44 6.61
C ASN A 3 43.82 16.77 5.74
N GLY A 4 44.27 16.10 4.68
CA GLY A 4 43.44 15.20 3.88
C GLY A 4 43.13 13.94 4.69
N GLY A 5 42.04 13.98 5.46
CA GLY A 5 41.46 12.79 6.03
C GLY A 5 40.82 11.96 4.93
N ASN A 6 41.29 10.72 4.76
CA ASN A 6 40.65 9.69 3.94
C ASN A 6 39.26 9.37 4.52
N GLY A 7 38.27 10.21 4.19
CA GLY A 7 36.87 9.89 4.43
C GLY A 7 36.50 8.73 3.54
N ASN A 8 36.28 7.55 4.12
CA ASN A 8 35.49 6.50 3.50
C ASN A 8 34.24 7.17 2.92
N LEU A 9 34.13 7.20 1.59
CA LEU A 9 32.94 7.65 0.90
C LEU A 9 31.85 6.64 1.24
N GLU A 10 31.16 6.85 2.36
CA GLU A 10 29.93 6.13 2.68
C GLU A 10 29.02 6.28 1.46
N THR A 11 28.75 5.15 0.82
CA THR A 11 27.91 5.06 -0.36
C THR A 11 26.62 5.82 -0.10
N VAL A 12 26.39 6.91 -0.83
CA VAL A 12 25.11 7.60 -0.81
C VAL A 12 24.07 6.59 -1.28
N VAL A 13 23.32 6.04 -0.33
CA VAL A 13 22.29 5.04 -0.63
C VAL A 13 21.17 5.76 -1.38
N TYR A 14 21.17 5.65 -2.70
CA TYR A 14 20.06 6.07 -3.53
C TYR A 14 18.87 5.17 -3.18
N ASP A 15 17.82 5.76 -2.61
CA ASP A 15 16.54 5.08 -2.42
C ASP A 15 15.70 5.28 -3.68
N PRO A 16 15.48 4.24 -4.51
CA PRO A 16 14.71 4.36 -5.74
C PRO A 16 13.22 4.60 -5.50
N ARG A 17 12.74 4.45 -4.25
CA ARG A 17 11.33 4.60 -3.91
C ARG A 17 10.86 6.03 -4.11
N LYS A 18 9.63 6.16 -4.63
CA LYS A 18 8.99 7.46 -4.84
C LYS A 18 8.77 8.16 -3.50
N ARG A 19 9.37 9.34 -3.34
CA ARG A 19 9.15 10.18 -2.15
C ARG A 19 7.79 10.85 -2.25
N ILE A 20 6.91 10.50 -1.32
CA ILE A 20 5.58 11.10 -1.18
C ILE A 20 5.72 12.48 -0.56
N GLY A 21 6.44 12.59 0.56
CA GLY A 21 6.63 13.83 1.30
C GLY A 21 8.04 13.97 1.83
N SER A 22 8.49 15.20 2.05
CA SER A 22 9.80 15.47 2.63
C SER A 22 9.73 16.69 3.52
N HIS A 23 10.44 16.63 4.63
CA HIS A 23 10.65 17.75 5.54
C HIS A 23 12.13 17.81 5.90
N MET A 24 12.69 19.00 5.91
CA MET A 24 14.11 19.23 6.14
C MET A 24 14.27 20.39 7.11
N THR A 25 15.21 20.21 8.04
CA THR A 25 15.69 21.23 8.97
C THR A 25 17.16 21.51 8.64
N ALA A 26 17.81 22.39 9.41
CA ALA A 26 19.22 22.69 9.22
C ALA A 26 20.14 21.47 9.38
N SER A 27 19.75 20.47 10.17
CA SER A 27 20.60 19.31 10.52
C SER A 27 19.95 17.94 10.33
N LYS A 28 18.66 17.88 9.98
CA LYS A 28 17.89 16.65 9.89
C LYS A 28 16.93 16.68 8.72
N TRP A 29 16.60 15.51 8.20
CA TRP A 29 15.58 15.35 7.19
C TRP A 29 14.71 14.14 7.52
N LEU A 30 13.47 14.19 7.03
CA LEU A 30 12.51 13.09 7.07
C LEU A 30 11.84 12.98 5.70
N HIS A 31 11.69 11.76 5.23
CA HIS A 31 11.00 11.39 4.01
C HIS A 31 9.91 10.39 4.34
N VAL A 32 8.72 10.61 3.78
CA VAL A 32 7.69 9.59 3.66
C VAL A 32 7.77 9.07 2.24
N ALA A 33 8.06 7.80 2.06
CA ALA A 33 8.24 7.16 0.78
C ALA A 33 7.25 6.02 0.60
N ASP A 34 6.98 5.73 -0.67
CA ASP A 34 6.12 4.64 -1.10
C ASP A 34 6.70 3.28 -0.70
N ALA A 35 5.84 2.44 -0.12
CA ALA A 35 6.07 1.01 0.13
C ALA A 35 4.72 0.27 0.06
N LEU A 36 3.77 0.81 -0.72
CA LEU A 36 2.39 0.33 -0.76
C LEU A 36 2.28 -1.05 -1.40
N GLU A 37 3.28 -1.48 -2.16
CA GLU A 37 3.38 -2.84 -2.70
C GLU A 37 3.40 -3.93 -1.62
N ILE A 38 3.85 -3.59 -0.40
CA ILE A 38 3.82 -4.47 0.78
C ILE A 38 2.77 -4.02 1.82
N GLY A 39 1.85 -3.13 1.43
CA GLY A 39 0.80 -2.60 2.32
C GLY A 39 1.33 -1.68 3.42
N LYS A 40 2.45 -0.97 3.20
CA LYS A 40 3.09 -0.10 4.20
C LYS A 40 3.47 1.26 3.63
N LEU A 41 3.81 2.19 4.51
CA LEU A 41 4.57 3.39 4.15
C LEU A 41 5.94 3.36 4.81
N ARG A 42 6.95 3.85 4.10
CA ARG A 42 8.30 3.97 4.64
C ARG A 42 8.50 5.38 5.21
N ILE A 43 8.83 5.46 6.50
CA ILE A 43 9.34 6.67 7.15
C ILE A 43 10.86 6.54 7.21
N PHE A 44 11.55 7.41 6.49
CA PHE A 44 13.02 7.41 6.41
C PHE A 44 13.55 8.74 6.91
N ALA A 45 14.48 8.71 7.84
CA ALA A 45 15.04 9.93 8.39
C ALA A 45 16.56 9.80 8.56
N GLY A 46 17.23 10.95 8.58
CA GLY A 46 18.65 11.01 8.88
C GLY A 46 19.10 12.39 9.32
N ASN A 47 20.35 12.45 9.79
CA ASN A 47 21.05 13.72 9.95
C ASN A 47 21.65 14.15 8.61
N TYR A 48 21.93 15.43 8.50
CA TYR A 48 22.67 16.02 7.40
C TYR A 48 23.62 17.08 7.94
N ALA A 49 24.84 17.08 7.44
CA ALA A 49 25.80 18.16 7.67
C ALA A 49 26.27 18.71 6.32
N ARG A 50 26.31 20.04 6.22
CA ARG A 50 26.74 20.73 5.00
C ARG A 50 28.17 20.30 4.66
N GLY A 51 28.36 19.71 3.47
CA GLY A 51 29.67 19.24 3.00
C GLY A 51 30.04 17.82 3.43
N SER A 52 29.27 17.16 4.31
CA SER A 52 29.55 15.79 4.78
C SER A 52 28.47 14.78 4.36
N GLY A 53 27.42 15.20 3.65
CA GLY A 53 26.35 14.32 3.22
C GLY A 53 25.37 13.95 4.34
N ALA A 54 24.58 12.91 4.08
CA ALA A 54 23.67 12.35 5.09
C ALA A 54 24.47 11.44 6.03
N SER A 55 24.27 11.60 7.33
CA SER A 55 24.86 10.73 8.35
C SER A 55 23.76 10.19 9.25
N VAL A 56 23.97 9.01 9.83
CA VAL A 56 23.04 8.36 10.78
C VAL A 56 21.60 8.29 10.22
N MET A 57 21.28 7.17 9.57
CA MET A 57 19.97 6.98 8.94
C MET A 57 19.18 5.89 9.65
N THR A 58 17.87 6.05 9.73
CA THR A 58 16.97 4.98 10.20
C THR A 58 15.68 4.95 9.40
N VAL A 59 15.13 3.75 9.27
CA VAL A 59 13.92 3.45 8.51
C VAL A 59 12.89 2.83 9.45
N HIS A 60 11.66 3.29 9.37
CA HIS A 60 10.49 2.67 9.98
C HIS A 60 9.45 2.37 8.90
N HIS A 61 8.73 1.26 9.02
CA HIS A 61 7.61 0.95 8.13
C HIS A 61 6.32 0.94 8.94
N VAL A 62 5.38 1.78 8.53
CA VAL A 62 4.07 1.94 9.16
C VAL A 62 3.05 1.17 8.31
N ASP A 63 2.21 0.36 8.94
CA ASP A 63 1.14 -0.34 8.23
C ASP A 63 0.13 0.66 7.65
N LEU A 64 -0.47 0.32 6.50
CA LEU A 64 -1.30 1.28 5.77
C LEU A 64 -2.51 1.77 6.58
N ASP A 65 -3.11 0.91 7.40
CA ASP A 65 -4.23 1.27 8.28
C ASP A 65 -3.84 2.32 9.32
N ASP A 66 -2.73 2.08 10.02
CA ASP A 66 -2.19 3.02 11.00
C ASP A 66 -1.73 4.32 10.36
N ALA A 67 -1.12 4.23 9.16
CA ALA A 67 -0.73 5.40 8.39
C ALA A 67 -1.93 6.29 8.05
N ARG A 68 -3.09 5.72 7.69
CA ARG A 68 -4.31 6.51 7.41
C ARG A 68 -4.72 7.30 8.65
N VAL A 69 -4.77 6.66 9.82
CA VAL A 69 -5.15 7.33 11.08
C VAL A 69 -4.15 8.43 11.43
N LEU A 70 -2.85 8.09 11.46
CA LEU A 70 -1.78 9.02 11.80
C LEU A 70 -1.79 10.25 10.88
N PHE A 71 -1.79 10.05 9.56
CA PHE A 71 -1.72 11.18 8.62
C PHE A 71 -3.05 11.95 8.51
N GLN A 72 -4.19 11.34 8.83
CA GLN A 72 -5.47 12.05 9.00
C GLN A 72 -5.44 12.99 10.19
N ASP A 73 -4.97 12.53 11.35
CA ASP A 73 -4.82 13.36 12.54
C ASP A 73 -3.88 14.55 12.25
N LEU A 74 -2.74 14.28 11.60
CA LEU A 74 -1.83 15.34 11.18
C LEU A 74 -2.48 16.31 10.19
N ALA A 75 -3.23 15.83 9.19
CA ALA A 75 -3.86 16.69 8.16
C ALA A 75 -4.89 17.66 8.74
N ILE A 76 -5.72 17.20 9.69
CA ILE A 76 -6.74 18.02 10.34
C ILE A 76 -6.18 18.86 11.49
N GLY A 77 -4.92 18.64 11.88
CA GLY A 77 -4.27 19.34 12.99
C GLY A 77 -4.76 18.86 14.36
N ARG A 78 -5.22 17.61 14.46
CA ARG A 78 -5.48 16.98 15.76
C ARG A 78 -4.14 16.67 16.43
N ASP A 79 -4.10 16.74 17.75
CA ASP A 79 -2.92 16.44 18.55
C ASP A 79 -2.61 14.93 18.45
N PRO A 80 -1.53 14.53 17.73
CA PRO A 80 -1.21 13.13 17.59
C PRO A 80 -0.63 12.60 18.90
N ALA A 81 -1.02 11.39 19.27
CA ALA A 81 -0.43 10.61 20.36
C ALA A 81 -0.15 9.19 19.84
N TYR A 82 0.70 9.11 18.80
CA TYR A 82 0.98 7.87 18.09
C TYR A 82 2.34 7.32 18.52
N LYS A 83 2.38 6.02 18.83
CA LYS A 83 3.62 5.31 19.13
C LYS A 83 3.52 3.87 18.63
N GLU A 84 4.48 3.48 17.83
CA GLU A 84 4.57 2.16 17.24
C GLU A 84 5.95 1.56 17.47
N PHE A 85 5.96 0.24 17.70
CA PHE A 85 7.15 -0.56 17.86
C PHE A 85 7.22 -1.57 16.72
N LYS A 86 8.34 -1.59 16.01
CA LYS A 86 8.69 -2.62 15.03
C LYS A 86 10.03 -3.22 15.41
N GLY A 87 10.32 -4.40 14.89
CA GLY A 87 11.66 -4.94 14.98
C GLY A 87 11.86 -6.12 14.05
N SER A 88 13.10 -6.53 13.93
CA SER A 88 13.49 -7.68 13.12
C SER A 88 14.55 -8.48 13.84
N PRO A 89 14.49 -9.82 13.82
CA PRO A 89 15.59 -10.66 14.27
C PRO A 89 16.87 -10.34 13.48
N MET A 90 18.01 -10.32 14.16
CA MET A 90 19.33 -10.01 13.61
C MET A 90 20.37 -10.94 14.22
N GLY A 91 20.67 -12.07 13.55
CA GLY A 91 21.67 -13.02 14.02
C GLY A 91 21.41 -13.47 15.47
N GLU A 92 22.32 -13.11 16.38
CA GLU A 92 22.25 -13.42 17.82
C GLU A 92 21.33 -12.50 18.64
N GLY A 93 20.74 -11.46 18.04
CA GLY A 93 19.86 -10.50 18.72
C GLY A 93 18.68 -10.06 17.86
N ALA A 94 18.10 -8.91 18.19
CA ALA A 94 17.11 -8.25 17.35
C ALA A 94 17.38 -6.74 17.27
N GLU A 95 16.95 -6.12 16.18
CA GLU A 95 16.92 -4.67 16.05
C GLU A 95 15.50 -4.18 16.34
N SER A 96 15.37 -3.26 17.29
CA SER A 96 14.13 -2.56 17.58
C SER A 96 14.11 -1.20 16.90
N ARG A 97 12.93 -0.82 16.40
CA ARG A 97 12.64 0.46 15.78
C ARG A 97 11.38 1.04 16.39
N VAL A 98 11.43 2.30 16.79
CA VAL A 98 10.28 2.99 17.39
C VAL A 98 9.96 4.23 16.59
N LEU A 99 8.69 4.36 16.20
CA LEU A 99 8.14 5.60 15.65
C LEU A 99 7.24 6.22 16.71
N GLU A 100 7.48 7.49 17.02
CA GLU A 100 6.67 8.25 17.97
C GLU A 100 6.32 9.59 17.32
N VAL A 101 5.02 9.92 17.26
CA VAL A 101 4.52 11.20 16.79
C VAL A 101 3.68 11.83 17.87
N ARG A 102 4.15 12.97 18.37
CA ARG A 102 3.51 13.66 19.50
C ARG A 102 3.53 15.16 19.33
N LYS A 103 2.54 15.85 19.89
CA LYS A 103 2.60 17.29 20.08
C LYS A 103 3.36 17.62 21.36
N ASP A 104 4.26 18.59 21.27
CA ASP A 104 4.83 19.26 22.43
C ASP A 104 3.95 20.46 22.80
N SER A 105 3.34 20.41 23.98
CA SER A 105 2.44 21.44 24.48
C SER A 105 3.17 22.76 24.81
N LYS A 106 4.49 22.73 25.02
CA LYS A 106 5.28 23.92 25.36
C LYS A 106 5.75 24.67 24.11
N GLU A 107 6.13 23.94 23.07
CA GLU A 107 6.71 24.53 21.86
C GLU A 107 5.72 24.68 20.69
N GLU A 108 4.47 24.21 20.85
CA GLU A 108 3.46 24.13 19.78
C GLU A 108 3.96 23.43 18.50
N LYS A 109 4.87 22.46 18.69
CA LYS A 109 5.44 21.66 17.60
C LYS A 109 4.92 20.24 17.63
N ILE A 110 4.87 19.63 16.45
CA ILE A 110 4.74 18.18 16.32
C ILE A 110 6.14 17.61 16.20
N TRP A 111 6.49 16.67 17.07
CA TRP A 111 7.73 15.92 16.99
C TRP A 111 7.46 14.58 16.35
N VAL A 112 8.22 14.27 15.29
CA VAL A 112 8.30 12.93 14.72
C VAL A 112 9.65 12.35 15.12
N SER A 113 9.62 11.32 15.95
CA SER A 113 10.81 10.65 16.48
C SER A 113 10.94 9.27 15.87
N VAL A 114 12.08 8.99 15.24
CA VAL A 114 12.43 7.64 14.74
C VAL A 114 13.65 7.16 15.51
N LYS A 115 13.50 6.08 16.25
CA LYS A 115 14.54 5.48 17.08
C LYS A 115 14.92 4.10 16.55
N LYS A 116 16.18 3.73 16.67
CA LYS A 116 16.73 2.41 16.30
C LYS A 116 17.73 1.98 17.35
N GLY A 117 17.73 0.70 17.71
CA GLY A 117 18.70 0.18 18.67
C GLY A 117 18.48 -1.31 18.96
N PRO A 118 19.14 -1.83 20.00
CA PRO A 118 19.01 -3.22 20.41
C PRO A 118 17.56 -3.57 20.79
N GLY A 119 17.18 -4.81 20.50
CA GLY A 119 15.89 -5.38 20.86
C GLY A 119 16.00 -6.82 21.34
N THR A 120 14.98 -7.26 22.06
CA THR A 120 14.80 -8.64 22.52
C THR A 120 13.54 -9.23 21.90
N VAL A 121 13.63 -10.46 21.41
CA VAL A 121 12.48 -11.22 20.91
C VAL A 121 11.72 -11.77 22.11
N THR A 122 10.45 -11.44 22.22
CA THR A 122 9.53 -11.97 23.24
C THR A 122 9.11 -13.40 22.91
N GLU A 123 8.49 -14.10 23.86
CA GLU A 123 7.96 -15.46 23.66
C GLU A 123 6.98 -15.55 22.47
N ASN A 124 6.27 -14.47 22.16
CA ASN A 124 5.32 -14.39 21.04
C ASN A 124 5.98 -14.00 19.70
N GLY A 125 7.32 -13.93 19.65
CA GLY A 125 8.07 -13.54 18.45
C GLY A 125 8.07 -12.02 18.16
N ALA A 126 7.40 -11.20 18.98
CA ALA A 126 7.46 -9.75 18.85
C ALA A 126 8.79 -9.21 19.38
N VAL A 127 9.35 -8.19 18.75
CA VAL A 127 10.61 -7.55 19.18
C VAL A 127 10.32 -6.31 20.02
N GLN A 128 10.84 -6.27 21.24
CA GLN A 128 10.76 -5.12 22.14
C GLN A 128 12.11 -4.40 22.24
N PRO A 129 12.15 -3.07 22.47
CA PRO A 129 13.39 -2.36 22.72
C PRO A 129 14.13 -2.92 23.94
N ALA A 130 15.44 -3.11 23.83
CA ALA A 130 16.28 -3.70 24.87
C ALA A 130 17.50 -2.82 25.13
N GLY A 131 17.30 -1.74 25.89
CA GLY A 131 18.35 -0.77 26.22
C GLY A 131 18.17 0.57 25.51
N GLU A 132 19.21 1.40 25.55
CA GLU A 132 19.21 2.73 24.95
C GLU A 132 19.29 2.64 23.42
N PRO A 133 18.50 3.44 22.68
CA PRO A 133 18.56 3.47 21.22
C PRO A 133 19.90 4.05 20.74
N GLU A 134 20.57 3.32 19.85
CA GLU A 134 21.81 3.74 19.17
C GLU A 134 21.59 4.96 18.27
N VAL A 135 20.40 5.04 17.66
CA VAL A 135 20.01 6.15 16.79
C VAL A 135 18.71 6.75 17.30
N VAL A 136 18.74 8.07 17.52
CA VAL A 136 17.55 8.86 17.87
C VAL A 136 17.47 10.07 16.96
N LEU A 137 16.47 10.08 16.08
CA LEU A 137 16.16 11.22 15.23
C LEU A 137 14.86 11.85 15.67
N ASN A 138 14.93 13.05 16.25
CA ASN A 138 13.76 13.86 16.60
C ASN A 138 13.65 15.02 15.60
N ILE A 139 12.60 15.00 14.78
CA ILE A 139 12.39 15.99 13.72
C ILE A 139 11.20 16.88 14.13
N PRO A 140 11.42 18.20 14.34
CA PRO A 140 10.35 19.12 14.67
C PRO A 140 9.59 19.55 13.42
N PHE A 141 8.28 19.64 13.55
CA PHE A 141 7.36 20.22 12.59
C PHE A 141 6.57 21.34 13.26
N THR A 142 6.38 22.44 12.55
CA THR A 142 5.25 23.34 12.87
C THR A 142 3.95 22.61 12.55
N MET A 143 2.85 23.02 13.21
CA MET A 143 1.52 22.47 12.91
C MET A 143 1.17 22.57 11.41
N HIS A 144 1.51 23.69 10.77
CA HIS A 144 1.26 23.87 9.33
C HIS A 144 2.05 22.87 8.47
N GLN A 145 3.33 22.64 8.76
CA GLN A 145 4.15 21.67 8.05
C GLN A 145 3.63 20.24 8.24
N ALA A 146 3.22 19.89 9.46
CA ALA A 146 2.61 18.60 9.76
C ALA A 146 1.32 18.37 8.96
N ARG A 147 0.42 19.37 8.93
CA ARG A 147 -0.82 19.33 8.13
C ARG A 147 -0.56 19.15 6.64
N LYS A 148 0.43 19.87 6.10
CA LYS A 148 0.85 19.75 4.71
C LYS A 148 1.37 18.34 4.40
N LEU A 149 2.19 17.78 5.28
CA LEU A 149 2.69 16.42 5.11
C LEU A 149 1.55 15.39 5.16
N GLY A 150 0.68 15.47 6.18
CA GLY A 150 -0.48 14.58 6.32
C GLY A 150 -1.40 14.60 5.11
N SER A 151 -1.76 15.80 4.64
CA SER A 151 -2.62 15.95 3.46
C SER A 151 -1.99 15.36 2.20
N LYS A 152 -0.69 15.55 2.01
CA LYS A 152 0.04 15.01 0.86
C LYS A 152 0.10 13.49 0.88
N VAL A 153 0.36 12.90 2.04
CA VAL A 153 0.42 11.45 2.22
C VAL A 153 -0.96 10.81 2.02
N LEU A 154 -2.01 11.35 2.62
CA LEU A 154 -3.37 10.86 2.43
C LEU A 154 -3.83 10.94 0.97
N SER A 155 -3.52 12.04 0.29
CA SER A 155 -3.85 12.18 -1.14
C SER A 155 -3.16 11.13 -1.99
N TYR A 156 -1.91 10.79 -1.65
CA TYR A 156 -1.16 9.73 -2.30
C TYR A 156 -1.77 8.35 -2.06
N ILE A 157 -2.07 8.01 -0.80
CA ILE A 157 -2.72 6.74 -0.44
C ILE A 157 -4.03 6.58 -1.23
N ARG A 158 -4.90 7.59 -1.22
CA ARG A 158 -6.19 7.56 -1.93
C ARG A 158 -6.03 7.38 -3.43
N ALA A 159 -5.04 8.04 -4.03
CA ALA A 159 -4.75 7.89 -5.46
C ALA A 159 -4.30 6.47 -5.79
N TRP A 160 -3.43 5.87 -4.96
CA TRP A 160 -3.02 4.48 -5.10
C TRP A 160 -4.18 3.51 -4.91
N GLU A 161 -5.00 3.69 -3.86
CA GLU A 161 -6.17 2.85 -3.60
C GLU A 161 -7.16 2.90 -4.75
N SER A 162 -7.40 4.08 -5.34
CA SER A 162 -8.29 4.22 -6.48
C SER A 162 -7.78 3.44 -7.69
N GLN A 163 -6.47 3.50 -7.96
CA GLN A 163 -5.85 2.71 -9.04
C GLN A 163 -5.89 1.21 -8.74
N HIS A 164 -5.62 0.81 -7.50
CA HIS A 164 -5.59 -0.59 -7.10
C HIS A 164 -7.00 -1.20 -7.08
N LEU A 165 -8.00 -0.45 -6.61
CA LEU A 165 -9.40 -0.86 -6.66
C LEU A 165 -9.86 -1.03 -8.12
N LEU A 166 -9.47 -0.14 -9.03
CA LEU A 166 -9.77 -0.30 -10.46
C LEU A 166 -9.06 -1.49 -11.11
N ALA A 167 -7.89 -1.89 -10.59
CA ALA A 167 -7.16 -3.06 -11.09
C ALA A 167 -7.69 -4.38 -10.53
N VAL A 168 -8.17 -4.41 -9.29
CA VAL A 168 -8.62 -5.62 -8.58
C VAL A 168 -10.13 -5.82 -8.69
N THR A 169 -10.91 -4.75 -8.82
CA THR A 169 -12.35 -4.84 -9.04
C THR A 169 -12.57 -5.05 -10.54
N PRO A 170 -13.06 -6.22 -10.99
CA PRO A 170 -13.57 -6.32 -12.35
C PRO A 170 -14.67 -5.27 -12.50
N ILE A 171 -14.41 -4.27 -13.35
CA ILE A 171 -15.33 -3.17 -13.59
C ILE A 171 -16.58 -3.77 -14.25
N SER A 172 -17.62 -4.05 -13.46
CA SER A 172 -18.90 -4.65 -13.87
C SER A 172 -18.85 -6.12 -14.35
N PRO A 173 -20.00 -6.84 -14.30
CA PRO A 173 -20.09 -8.19 -14.81
C PRO A 173 -19.67 -8.15 -16.28
N VAL A 174 -18.67 -8.98 -16.59
CA VAL A 174 -18.16 -9.30 -17.92
C VAL A 174 -19.35 -9.32 -18.90
N ARG A 175 -19.54 -8.23 -19.65
CA ARG A 175 -20.52 -8.21 -20.73
C ARG A 175 -19.88 -8.98 -21.86
N LEU A 176 -20.54 -10.05 -22.31
CA LEU A 176 -20.33 -10.52 -23.67
C LEU A 176 -20.41 -9.32 -24.63
N HIS A 177 -19.50 -9.23 -25.57
CA HIS A 177 -19.72 -8.40 -26.75
C HIS A 177 -20.83 -9.08 -27.56
N TYR A 178 -22.08 -8.71 -27.29
CA TYR A 178 -23.23 -9.13 -28.09
C TYR A 178 -23.04 -8.59 -29.51
N GLY A 179 -22.68 -9.49 -30.43
CA GLY A 179 -22.26 -9.11 -31.79
C GLY A 179 -21.38 -10.17 -32.48
N ASP A 180 -20.46 -10.80 -31.75
CA ASP A 180 -19.48 -11.73 -32.34
C ASP A 180 -19.18 -12.99 -31.50
N GLY A 181 -19.77 -13.11 -30.31
CA GLY A 181 -19.59 -14.27 -29.44
C GLY A 181 -18.20 -14.38 -28.81
N SER A 182 -17.38 -13.32 -28.88
CA SER A 182 -16.10 -13.27 -28.20
C SER A 182 -16.29 -12.93 -26.72
N SER A 183 -15.82 -13.81 -25.85
CA SER A 183 -15.66 -13.57 -24.41
C SER A 183 -14.16 -13.57 -24.12
N GLU A 184 -13.68 -12.59 -23.36
CA GLU A 184 -12.27 -12.53 -22.91
C GLU A 184 -11.96 -13.54 -21.79
N LEU A 185 -12.96 -14.25 -21.25
CA LEU A 185 -12.78 -15.17 -20.13
C LEU A 185 -13.29 -16.58 -20.43
N THR A 186 -12.39 -17.55 -20.26
CA THR A 186 -12.60 -19.01 -20.29
C THR A 186 -13.55 -19.53 -19.21
N GLN A 187 -14.08 -18.68 -18.33
CA GLN A 187 -15.00 -19.08 -17.26
C GLN A 187 -16.48 -19.02 -17.71
N ASN A 188 -16.78 -18.34 -18.82
CA ASN A 188 -18.13 -18.26 -19.40
C ASN A 188 -18.40 -19.35 -20.46
N LEU A 189 -17.77 -20.53 -20.36
CA LEU A 189 -17.91 -21.59 -21.37
C LEU A 189 -19.36 -21.97 -21.64
N PHE A 190 -20.20 -21.99 -20.60
CA PHE A 190 -21.62 -22.26 -20.75
C PHE A 190 -22.33 -21.22 -21.62
N GLU A 191 -22.08 -19.94 -21.37
CA GLU A 191 -22.72 -18.84 -22.11
C GLU A 191 -22.18 -18.75 -23.55
N ILE A 192 -20.89 -18.99 -23.75
CA ILE A 192 -20.25 -19.09 -25.08
C ILE A 192 -20.85 -20.25 -25.86
N GLN A 193 -21.03 -21.41 -25.22
CA GLN A 193 -21.64 -22.58 -25.85
C GLN A 193 -23.10 -22.32 -26.19
N ALA A 194 -23.87 -21.74 -25.28
CA ALA A 194 -25.25 -21.34 -25.54
C ALA A 194 -25.34 -20.37 -26.72
N PHE A 195 -24.48 -19.34 -26.76
CA PHE A 195 -24.45 -18.38 -27.87
C PHE A 195 -24.15 -19.08 -29.21
N ARG A 196 -23.14 -19.95 -29.26
CA ARG A 196 -22.80 -20.69 -30.49
C ARG A 196 -23.96 -21.57 -30.95
N THR A 197 -24.54 -22.34 -30.04
CA THR A 197 -25.69 -23.19 -30.35
C THR A 197 -26.88 -22.37 -30.83
N PHE A 198 -27.13 -21.19 -30.23
CA PHE A 198 -28.17 -20.28 -30.69
C PHE A 198 -27.92 -19.82 -32.13
N VAL A 199 -26.73 -19.31 -32.42
CA VAL A 199 -26.36 -18.77 -33.73
C VAL A 199 -26.41 -19.87 -34.80
N ASP A 200 -25.93 -21.07 -34.49
CA ASP A 200 -25.99 -22.22 -35.39
C ASP A 200 -27.43 -22.66 -35.66
N GLY A 201 -28.30 -22.66 -34.63
CA GLY A 201 -29.72 -23.00 -34.74
C GLY A 201 -30.57 -21.93 -35.43
N HIS A 202 -30.08 -20.70 -35.55
CA HIS A 202 -30.80 -19.56 -36.14
C HIS A 202 -30.09 -19.02 -37.39
N GLU A 203 -29.37 -19.86 -38.14
CA GLU A 203 -28.75 -19.51 -39.43
C GLU A 203 -27.85 -18.26 -39.39
N GLY A 204 -27.12 -18.07 -38.29
CA GLY A 204 -26.23 -16.92 -38.13
C GLY A 204 -26.89 -15.67 -37.53
N VAL A 205 -28.19 -15.71 -37.22
CA VAL A 205 -28.87 -14.61 -36.54
C VAL A 205 -28.38 -14.49 -35.10
N LEU A 206 -27.98 -13.28 -34.72
CA LEU A 206 -27.49 -12.98 -33.39
C LEU A 206 -28.67 -12.74 -32.42
N PRO A 207 -28.58 -13.22 -31.17
CA PRO A 207 -29.58 -12.89 -30.15
C PRO A 207 -29.62 -11.38 -29.91
N GLY A 208 -30.80 -10.80 -29.81
CA GLY A 208 -31.01 -9.36 -29.63
C GLY A 208 -30.62 -8.85 -28.24
N SER A 209 -30.50 -9.74 -27.24
CA SER A 209 -30.02 -9.40 -25.91
C SER A 209 -29.53 -10.61 -25.11
N GLN A 210 -28.85 -10.36 -23.99
CA GLN A 210 -28.47 -11.39 -23.03
C GLN A 210 -29.66 -12.09 -22.38
N ALA A 211 -30.72 -11.34 -22.09
CA ALA A 211 -31.93 -11.91 -21.54
C ALA A 211 -32.59 -12.89 -22.52
N GLU A 212 -32.54 -12.59 -23.82
CA GLU A 212 -33.07 -13.46 -24.87
C GLU A 212 -32.26 -14.76 -24.97
N LEU A 213 -30.92 -14.67 -25.03
CA LEU A 213 -30.07 -15.86 -25.06
C LEU A 213 -30.28 -16.73 -23.80
N ALA A 214 -30.36 -16.11 -22.62
CA ALA A 214 -30.56 -16.84 -21.37
C ALA A 214 -31.94 -17.53 -21.33
N THR A 215 -32.98 -16.86 -21.82
CA THR A 215 -34.34 -17.42 -21.90
C THR A 215 -34.37 -18.62 -22.85
N TRP A 216 -33.74 -18.51 -24.02
CA TRP A 216 -33.63 -19.60 -24.98
C TRP A 216 -32.80 -20.77 -24.44
N ALA A 217 -31.64 -20.51 -23.82
CA ALA A 217 -30.81 -21.57 -23.25
C ALA A 217 -31.54 -22.36 -22.15
N ALA A 218 -32.34 -21.65 -21.34
CA ALA A 218 -33.18 -22.29 -20.33
C ALA A 218 -34.28 -23.17 -20.96
N SER A 219 -34.89 -22.76 -22.08
CA SER A 219 -35.90 -23.59 -22.76
C SER A 219 -35.29 -24.84 -23.39
N GLU A 220 -34.13 -24.74 -24.02
CA GLU A 220 -33.42 -25.90 -24.59
C GLU A 220 -33.04 -26.93 -23.51
N MET A 221 -32.55 -26.46 -22.36
CA MET A 221 -32.25 -27.33 -21.23
C MET A 221 -33.49 -28.03 -20.68
N ALA A 222 -34.61 -27.32 -20.59
CA ALA A 222 -35.87 -27.90 -20.14
C ALA A 222 -36.39 -28.96 -21.12
N GLN A 223 -36.26 -28.73 -22.43
CA GLN A 223 -36.63 -29.69 -23.46
C GLN A 223 -35.75 -30.93 -23.41
N ALA A 224 -34.42 -30.78 -23.36
CA ALA A 224 -33.49 -31.90 -23.29
C ALA A 224 -33.72 -32.76 -22.04
N ALA A 225 -34.05 -32.13 -20.90
CA ALA A 225 -34.40 -32.85 -19.67
C ALA A 225 -35.71 -33.64 -19.82
N ALA A 226 -36.72 -33.08 -20.48
CA ALA A 226 -38.00 -33.75 -20.74
C ALA A 226 -37.83 -34.95 -21.68
N GLU A 227 -37.04 -34.81 -22.75
CA GLU A 227 -36.74 -35.88 -23.70
C GLU A 227 -35.96 -37.03 -23.03
N SER A 228 -34.97 -36.70 -22.19
CA SER A 228 -34.23 -37.70 -21.43
C SER A 228 -35.11 -38.46 -20.43
N ALA A 229 -36.09 -37.78 -19.79
CA ALA A 229 -37.03 -38.42 -18.88
C ALA A 229 -37.98 -39.37 -19.63
N ALA A 230 -38.44 -38.98 -20.82
CA ALA A 230 -39.29 -39.81 -21.68
C ALA A 230 -38.57 -41.06 -22.21
N ALA A 231 -37.27 -40.97 -22.50
CA ALA A 231 -36.47 -42.11 -22.95
C ALA A 231 -36.14 -43.14 -21.85
N ALA A 232 -36.30 -42.76 -20.57
CA ALA A 232 -35.97 -43.60 -19.42
C ALA A 232 -37.18 -44.34 -18.82
N GLY A 233 -38.41 -44.04 -19.27
CA GLY A 233 -39.66 -44.68 -18.84
C GLY A 233 -40.19 -45.68 -19.85
#